data_AF-A0AAD4U3G2-F1
#
_entry.id   AF-A0AAD4U3G2-F1
#
_cell.length_a   1.000
_cell.length_b   1.000
_cell.length_c   1.000
_cell.angle_alpha   90.00
_cell.angle_beta   90.00
_cell.angle_gamma   90.00
#
_symmetry.space_group_name_H-M   'P 1'
#
loop_
_entity.id
_entity.type
_entity.pdbx_description
1 polymer ?
#
loop_
_entity_poly.entity_id
_entity_poly.type
_entity_poly.pdbx_seq_one_letter_code
_entity_poly.pdbx_strand_id
1 'polypeptide(L)'
;MKKFRGKSDKPRGQRDDQINSYGEKVKLPWKSGGDLLSRGYFREVYQNTMTDAAVSFAKDFLAGGVAAAISKTTVAPIEQVKLLMQGQHASKQITADKQYKGIIDCVAHVPKEQGVLSFWRGNLANVIRYFPTQALTLPSKINTSRSSWVLWTRGPSFGATLQGIWHQVVPPGATSLCFVYPLDFARTRLGADMGKAGAEREFRGLGVCPVKIYKSDGIRGL
;
A
#
# COMPACT_ATOMS: atom_id res chain seq x y z
N MET A 1 16.59 50.50 1.69
CA MET A 1 15.40 51.40 1.78
C MET A 1 15.15 51.98 0.39
N LYS A 2 14.06 51.60 -0.31
CA LYS A 2 13.43 52.28 -1.47
C LYS A 2 12.34 51.34 -2.04
N LYS A 3 11.10 51.49 -1.57
CA LYS A 3 9.96 52.16 -2.21
C LYS A 3 9.33 51.34 -3.36
N PHE A 4 8.29 50.57 -3.04
CA PHE A 4 7.33 50.05 -4.00
C PHE A 4 6.55 51.22 -4.62
N ARG A 5 6.48 51.28 -5.95
CA ARG A 5 5.48 52.07 -6.69
C ARG A 5 5.03 51.31 -7.94
N GLY A 6 3.72 51.16 -8.06
CA GLY A 6 3.00 51.24 -9.33
C GLY A 6 2.74 49.92 -10.08
N LYS A 7 1.59 49.30 -9.81
CA LYS A 7 0.75 48.65 -10.85
C LYS A 7 -0.68 49.11 -10.55
N SER A 8 -1.11 50.22 -11.16
CA SER A 8 -1.84 50.28 -12.44
C SER A 8 -3.21 49.63 -12.31
N ASP A 9 -4.21 50.48 -12.13
CA ASP A 9 -5.63 50.16 -12.24
C ASP A 9 -5.90 49.41 -13.56
N LYS A 10 -6.54 48.24 -13.44
CA LYS A 10 -7.19 47.56 -14.58
C LYS A 10 -8.68 47.42 -14.28
N PRO A 11 -9.57 47.61 -15.27
CA PRO A 11 -11.01 47.63 -15.06
C PRO A 11 -11.57 46.24 -14.74
N ARG A 12 -12.63 46.23 -13.91
CA ARG A 12 -13.40 45.04 -13.49
C ARG A 12 -14.00 44.34 -14.71
N GLY A 13 -13.50 43.15 -15.04
CA GLY A 13 -14.06 42.32 -16.12
C GLY A 13 -13.14 41.23 -16.67
N GLN A 14 -11.89 41.11 -16.21
CA GLN A 14 -10.96 40.12 -16.75
C GLN A 14 -11.03 38.81 -15.95
N ARG A 15 -11.48 37.75 -16.65
CA ARG A 15 -11.58 36.36 -16.20
C ARG A 15 -10.22 35.83 -15.79
N ASP A 16 -9.98 35.67 -14.49
CA ASP A 16 -8.81 34.97 -13.98
C ASP A 16 -9.09 33.45 -13.98
N ASP A 17 -8.88 32.82 -15.14
CA ASP A 17 -8.74 31.36 -15.23
C ASP A 17 -7.44 30.98 -14.50
N GLN A 18 -7.52 30.65 -13.21
CA GLN A 18 -6.37 30.11 -12.48
C GLN A 18 -6.13 28.67 -12.94
N ILE A 19 -4.92 28.42 -13.43
CA ILE A 19 -4.45 27.11 -13.87
C ILE A 19 -3.88 26.39 -12.65
N ASN A 20 -4.39 25.19 -12.33
CA ASN A 20 -3.87 24.41 -11.20
C ASN A 20 -2.48 23.82 -11.52
N SER A 21 -1.82 23.21 -10.54
CA SER A 21 -0.49 22.59 -10.69
C SER A 21 -0.42 21.45 -11.72
N TYR A 22 -1.55 21.05 -12.31
CA TYR A 22 -1.70 20.01 -13.32
C TYR A 22 -2.03 20.58 -14.72
N GLY A 23 -2.06 21.91 -14.89
CA GLY A 23 -2.32 22.54 -16.19
C GLY A 23 -3.79 22.65 -16.58
N GLU A 24 -4.72 22.26 -15.71
CA GLU A 24 -6.17 22.37 -15.97
C GLU A 24 -6.71 23.75 -15.58
N LYS A 25 -7.59 24.29 -16.43
CA LYS A 25 -8.32 25.53 -16.16
C LYS A 25 -9.44 25.26 -15.17
N VAL A 26 -9.29 25.76 -13.94
CA VAL A 26 -10.32 25.65 -12.91
C VAL A 26 -11.19 26.91 -12.94
N LYS A 27 -12.46 26.75 -13.32
CA LYS A 27 -13.43 27.85 -13.34
C LYS A 27 -13.98 28.07 -11.93
N LEU A 28 -13.50 29.10 -11.23
CA LEU A 28 -14.01 29.42 -9.90
C LEU A 28 -15.45 29.96 -9.99
N PRO A 29 -16.39 29.45 -9.18
CA PRO A 29 -17.78 29.91 -9.18
C PRO A 29 -17.89 31.22 -8.39
N TRP A 30 -17.33 32.32 -8.88
CA TRP A 30 -17.49 33.63 -8.23
C TRP A 30 -18.86 34.23 -8.60
N LYS A 31 -19.88 33.99 -7.76
CA LYS A 31 -21.14 34.75 -7.79
C LYS A 31 -21.04 35.97 -6.86
N SER A 32 -21.66 37.07 -7.29
CA SER A 32 -21.58 38.41 -6.69
C SER A 32 -21.98 38.44 -5.21
N GLY A 33 -21.00 38.72 -4.33
CA GLY A 33 -21.07 39.54 -3.12
C GLY A 33 -22.01 39.17 -1.96
N GLY A 34 -23.30 38.87 -2.22
CA GLY A 34 -24.33 38.69 -1.19
C GLY A 34 -24.54 37.23 -0.77
N ASP A 35 -24.43 36.29 -1.71
CA ASP A 35 -24.72 34.87 -1.46
C ASP A 35 -23.52 34.09 -0.87
N LEU A 36 -22.33 34.70 -0.90
CA LEU A 36 -21.07 34.11 -0.44
C LEU A 36 -21.06 33.81 1.07
N LEU A 37 -21.85 34.53 1.87
CA LEU A 37 -21.93 34.36 3.33
C LEU A 37 -23.08 33.44 3.77
N SER A 38 -23.90 32.95 2.83
CA SER A 38 -24.98 32.03 3.19
C SER A 38 -24.39 30.69 3.63
N ARG A 39 -24.78 30.22 4.82
CA ARG A 39 -24.41 28.90 5.35
C ARG A 39 -24.67 27.77 4.37
N GLY A 40 -25.62 27.93 3.44
CA GLY A 40 -25.91 26.99 2.36
C GLY A 40 -24.81 26.93 1.29
N TYR A 41 -24.33 28.08 0.83
CA TYR A 41 -23.28 28.16 -0.20
C TYR A 41 -21.94 27.59 0.31
N PHE A 42 -21.54 27.94 1.54
CA PHE A 42 -20.36 27.35 2.16
C PHE A 42 -20.50 25.84 2.36
N ARG A 43 -21.67 25.35 2.76
CA ARG A 43 -21.93 23.91 2.90
C ARG A 43 -21.85 23.18 1.56
N GLU A 44 -22.41 23.76 0.50
CA GLU A 44 -22.41 23.19 -0.85
C GLU A 44 -21.00 23.14 -1.45
N VAL A 45 -20.24 24.24 -1.37
CA VAL A 45 -18.83 24.27 -1.83
C VAL A 45 -17.96 23.31 -1.02
N TYR A 46 -18.15 23.25 0.30
CA TYR A 46 -17.40 22.33 1.16
C TYR A 46 -17.76 20.87 0.87
N GLN A 47 -19.05 20.54 0.66
CA GLN A 47 -19.49 19.21 0.26
C GLN A 47 -18.97 18.79 -1.10
N ASN A 48 -19.02 19.68 -2.10
CA ASN A 48 -18.50 19.37 -3.44
C ASN A 48 -16.98 19.15 -3.41
N THR A 49 -16.24 20.01 -2.71
CA THR A 49 -14.77 19.86 -2.57
C THR A 49 -14.37 18.57 -1.84
N MET A 50 -15.09 18.19 -0.79
CA MET A 50 -14.83 16.93 -0.07
C MET A 50 -15.20 15.70 -0.90
N THR A 51 -16.28 15.78 -1.68
CA THR A 51 -16.73 14.67 -2.55
C THR A 51 -15.73 14.45 -3.67
N ASP A 52 -15.25 15.52 -4.32
CA ASP A 52 -14.23 15.44 -5.37
C ASP A 52 -12.91 14.88 -4.84
N ALA A 53 -12.49 15.31 -3.64
CA ALA A 53 -11.30 14.77 -2.98
C ALA A 53 -11.44 13.27 -2.64
N ALA A 54 -12.61 12.84 -2.15
CA ALA A 54 -12.87 11.43 -1.85
C ALA A 54 -12.88 10.56 -3.12
N VAL A 55 -13.47 11.06 -4.20
CA VAL A 55 -13.49 10.36 -5.50
C VAL A 55 -12.08 10.27 -6.09
N SER A 56 -11.29 11.34 -6.01
CA SER A 56 -9.89 11.33 -6.46
C SER A 56 -9.06 10.33 -5.65
N PHE A 57 -9.18 10.36 -4.32
CA PHE A 57 -8.52 9.40 -3.45
C PHE A 57 -8.92 7.95 -3.77
N ALA A 58 -10.20 7.68 -3.99
CA ALA A 58 -10.67 6.34 -4.34
C ALA A 58 -10.09 5.86 -5.69
N LYS A 59 -10.03 6.75 -6.69
CA LYS A 59 -9.41 6.44 -8.00
C LYS A 59 -7.93 6.11 -7.86
N ASP A 60 -7.17 6.94 -7.16
CA ASP A 60 -5.74 6.74 -6.93
C ASP A 60 -5.46 5.47 -6.11
N PHE A 61 -6.30 5.23 -5.09
CA PHE A 61 -6.21 4.04 -4.24
C PHE A 61 -6.47 2.75 -5.03
N LEU A 62 -7.50 2.73 -5.88
CA LEU A 62 -7.82 1.58 -6.74
C LEU A 62 -6.77 1.39 -7.83
N ALA A 63 -6.33 2.47 -8.49
CA ALA A 63 -5.29 2.41 -9.50
C ALA A 63 -3.97 1.88 -8.91
N GLY A 64 -3.57 2.37 -7.73
CA GLY A 64 -2.44 1.86 -6.99
C GLY A 64 -2.60 0.38 -6.59
N GLY A 65 -3.81 -0.01 -6.16
CA GLY A 65 -4.16 -1.40 -5.84
C GLY A 65 -4.01 -2.35 -7.02
N VAL A 66 -4.53 -1.98 -8.19
CA VAL A 66 -4.42 -2.78 -9.41
C VAL A 66 -2.97 -2.86 -9.88
N ALA A 67 -2.25 -1.73 -9.89
CA ALA A 67 -0.84 -1.70 -10.26
C ALA A 67 0.01 -2.61 -9.35
N ALA A 68 -0.24 -2.57 -8.04
CA ALA A 68 0.43 -3.44 -7.07
C ALA A 68 0.06 -4.92 -7.25
N ALA A 69 -1.20 -5.23 -7.58
CA ALA A 69 -1.64 -6.59 -7.86
C ALA A 69 -0.93 -7.18 -9.07
N ILE A 70 -0.82 -6.41 -10.16
CA ILE A 70 -0.10 -6.81 -11.37
C ILE A 70 1.38 -7.04 -11.04
N SER A 71 2.03 -6.07 -10.40
CA SER A 71 3.46 -6.16 -10.04
C SER A 71 3.75 -7.40 -9.18
N LYS A 72 2.97 -7.65 -8.13
CA LYS A 72 3.12 -8.84 -7.26
C LYS A 72 2.88 -10.14 -8.02
N THR A 73 1.95 -10.16 -8.96
CA THR A 73 1.66 -11.36 -9.77
C THR A 73 2.79 -11.68 -10.74
N THR A 74 3.41 -10.67 -11.33
CA THR A 74 4.59 -10.86 -12.19
C THR A 74 5.80 -11.37 -11.40
N VAL A 75 5.99 -10.88 -10.17
CA VAL A 75 7.12 -11.25 -9.29
C VAL A 75 6.85 -12.52 -8.47
N ALA A 76 5.60 -13.00 -8.41
CA ALA A 76 5.22 -14.15 -7.58
C ALA A 76 6.10 -15.41 -7.80
N PRO A 77 6.46 -15.81 -9.04
CA PRO A 77 7.28 -17.01 -9.25
C PRO A 77 8.67 -16.93 -8.61
N ILE A 78 9.35 -15.80 -8.76
CA ILE A 78 10.70 -15.63 -8.18
C ILE A 78 10.63 -15.49 -6.64
N GLU A 79 9.59 -14.86 -6.13
CA GLU A 79 9.36 -14.76 -4.69
C GLU A 79 9.09 -16.14 -4.08
N GLN A 80 8.33 -16.99 -4.78
CA GLN A 80 8.06 -18.35 -4.35
C GLN A 80 9.34 -19.20 -4.32
N VAL A 81 10.18 -19.12 -5.36
CA VAL A 81 11.48 -19.82 -5.37
C VAL A 81 12.36 -19.39 -4.20
N LYS A 82 12.40 -18.09 -3.90
CA LYS A 82 13.12 -17.55 -2.73
C LYS A 82 12.58 -18.13 -1.42
N LEU A 83 11.26 -18.15 -1.23
CA LEU A 83 10.64 -18.69 -0.02
C LEU A 83 10.94 -20.18 0.15
N LEU A 84 10.89 -20.97 -0.92
CA LEU A 84 11.22 -22.40 -0.88
C LEU A 84 12.69 -22.63 -0.49
N MET A 85 13.61 -21.88 -1.08
CA MET A 85 15.03 -22.01 -0.74
C MET A 85 15.35 -21.59 0.70
N GLN A 86 14.68 -20.56 1.22
CA GLN A 86 14.86 -20.11 2.61
C GLN A 86 14.16 -21.04 3.61
N GLY A 87 13.01 -21.59 3.25
CA GLY A 87 12.16 -22.41 4.12
C GLY A 87 12.47 -23.91 4.11
N GLN A 88 13.23 -24.43 3.14
CA GLN A 88 13.45 -25.88 2.99
C GLN A 88 14.12 -26.56 4.19
N HIS A 89 14.95 -25.85 4.95
CA HIS A 89 15.58 -26.38 6.16
C HIS A 89 14.62 -26.47 7.35
N ALA A 90 13.56 -25.66 7.34
CA ALA A 90 12.55 -25.61 8.39
C ALA A 90 11.27 -26.39 8.02
N SER A 91 11.16 -26.87 6.78
CA SER A 91 9.98 -27.59 6.30
C SER A 91 10.02 -29.05 6.73
N LYS A 92 8.93 -29.54 7.33
CA LYS A 92 8.75 -30.96 7.66
C LYS A 92 8.41 -31.82 6.43
N GLN A 93 8.03 -31.19 5.32
CA GLN A 93 7.63 -31.87 4.08
C GLN A 93 8.81 -32.18 3.15
N ILE A 94 9.95 -31.49 3.32
CA ILE A 94 11.15 -31.70 2.51
C ILE A 94 12.16 -32.49 3.34
N THR A 95 12.35 -33.77 3.02
CA THR A 95 13.40 -34.58 3.62
C THR A 95 14.78 -34.05 3.16
N ALA A 96 15.82 -34.19 3.97
CA ALA A 96 17.15 -33.61 3.70
C ALA A 96 17.73 -34.04 2.33
N ASP A 97 17.38 -35.24 1.88
CA ASP A 97 17.71 -35.86 0.58
C ASP A 97 16.99 -35.25 -0.63
N LYS A 98 15.92 -34.47 -0.41
CA LYS A 98 15.11 -33.80 -1.46
C LYS A 98 15.22 -32.28 -1.45
N GLN A 99 16.22 -31.74 -0.75
CA GLN A 99 16.48 -30.31 -0.74
C GLN A 99 16.94 -29.81 -2.12
N TYR A 100 16.50 -28.62 -2.49
CA TYR A 100 16.86 -28.00 -3.75
C TYR A 100 18.31 -27.52 -3.70
N LYS A 101 19.11 -27.95 -4.68
CA LYS A 101 20.54 -27.63 -4.75
C LYS A 101 20.82 -26.20 -5.21
N GLY A 102 19.81 -25.54 -5.78
CA GLY A 102 19.91 -24.16 -6.23
C GLY A 102 18.61 -23.64 -6.85
N ILE A 103 18.66 -22.40 -7.30
CA ILE A 103 17.51 -21.69 -7.90
C ILE A 103 17.01 -22.43 -9.15
N ILE A 104 17.92 -22.78 -10.07
CA ILE A 104 17.58 -23.45 -11.34
C ILE A 104 16.98 -24.82 -11.08
N ASP A 105 17.53 -25.56 -10.12
CA ASP A 105 17.05 -26.87 -9.70
C ASP A 105 15.62 -26.80 -9.14
N CYS A 106 15.35 -25.80 -8.29
CA CYS A 106 14.02 -25.52 -7.76
C CYS A 106 13.01 -25.17 -8.87
N VAL A 107 13.37 -24.26 -9.79
CA VAL A 107 12.48 -23.85 -10.90
C VAL A 107 12.16 -25.02 -11.84
N ALA A 108 13.09 -25.95 -12.04
CA ALA A 108 12.87 -27.11 -12.92
C ALA A 108 12.05 -28.23 -12.26
N HIS A 109 12.17 -28.42 -10.94
CA HIS A 109 11.49 -29.50 -10.20
C HIS A 109 10.09 -29.11 -9.74
N VAL A 110 9.89 -27.88 -9.27
CA VAL A 110 8.60 -27.42 -8.72
C VAL A 110 7.41 -27.64 -9.68
N PRO A 111 7.51 -27.33 -10.99
CA PRO A 111 6.43 -27.60 -11.95
C PRO A 111 6.12 -29.08 -12.11
N LYS A 112 7.13 -29.95 -12.03
CA LYS A 112 6.99 -31.40 -12.17
C LYS A 112 6.36 -32.02 -10.92
N GLU A 113 6.65 -31.48 -9.75
CA GLU A 113 6.17 -32.00 -8.48
C GLU A 113 4.76 -31.50 -8.12
N GLN A 114 4.46 -30.23 -8.39
CA GLN A 114 3.25 -29.56 -7.91
C GLN A 114 2.40 -28.90 -8.99
N GLY A 115 2.92 -28.82 -10.22
CA GLY A 115 2.31 -28.09 -11.34
C GLY A 115 2.76 -26.62 -11.41
N VAL A 116 2.66 -26.03 -12.60
CA VAL A 116 3.11 -24.65 -12.89
C VAL A 116 2.40 -23.59 -12.04
N LEU A 117 1.14 -23.84 -11.65
CA LEU A 117 0.35 -22.92 -10.82
C LEU A 117 0.85 -22.81 -9.38
N SER A 118 1.74 -23.69 -8.91
CA SER A 118 2.29 -23.64 -7.55
C SER A 118 3.14 -22.38 -7.32
N PHE A 119 3.71 -21.78 -8.38
CA PHE A 119 4.47 -20.53 -8.31
C PHE A 119 3.66 -19.33 -7.82
N TRP A 120 2.33 -19.36 -7.98
CA TRP A 120 1.43 -18.30 -7.50
C TRP A 120 0.74 -18.63 -6.18
N ARG A 121 1.13 -19.73 -5.53
CA ARG A 121 0.53 -20.15 -4.27
C ARG A 121 0.84 -19.11 -3.18
N GLY A 122 -0.20 -18.66 -2.47
CA GLY A 122 -0.08 -17.57 -1.49
C GLY A 122 -0.01 -16.15 -2.10
N ASN A 123 0.01 -15.98 -3.42
CA ASN A 123 0.00 -14.65 -4.05
C ASN A 123 -1.30 -13.88 -3.80
N LEU A 124 -2.43 -14.58 -3.67
CA LEU A 124 -3.72 -13.94 -3.34
C LEU A 124 -3.65 -13.16 -2.02
N ALA A 125 -2.98 -13.70 -1.00
CA ALA A 125 -2.73 -13.00 0.26
C ALA A 125 -1.95 -11.71 0.03
N ASN A 126 -0.96 -11.75 -0.85
CA ASN A 126 -0.09 -10.63 -1.20
C ASN A 126 -0.85 -9.46 -1.83
N VAL A 127 -1.83 -9.77 -2.67
CA VAL A 127 -2.70 -8.80 -3.35
C VAL A 127 -3.72 -8.22 -2.36
N ILE A 128 -4.42 -9.09 -1.62
CA ILE A 128 -5.42 -8.66 -0.63
C ILE A 128 -4.78 -7.77 0.43
N ARG A 129 -3.56 -8.07 0.83
CA ARG A 129 -2.80 -7.31 1.83
C ARG A 129 -2.60 -5.85 1.48
N TYR A 130 -2.48 -5.53 0.20
CA TYR A 130 -2.17 -4.17 -0.22
C TYR A 130 -3.26 -3.18 0.22
N PHE A 131 -4.52 -3.55 0.09
CA PHE A 131 -5.65 -2.70 0.42
C PHE A 131 -5.70 -2.26 1.91
N PRO A 132 -5.69 -3.15 2.91
CA PRO A 132 -5.68 -2.76 4.32
C PRO A 132 -4.39 -2.05 4.72
N THR A 133 -3.23 -2.43 4.17
CA THR A 133 -1.97 -1.72 4.45
C THR A 133 -2.03 -0.28 3.96
N GLN A 134 -2.50 -0.03 2.74
CA GLN A 134 -2.62 1.33 2.22
C GLN A 134 -3.68 2.14 2.96
N ALA A 135 -4.82 1.53 3.29
CA ALA A 135 -5.88 2.20 4.05
C ALA A 135 -5.41 2.68 5.44
N LEU A 136 -4.58 1.88 6.13
CA LEU A 136 -4.09 2.22 7.46
C LEU A 136 -2.86 3.13 7.45
N THR A 137 -1.99 3.02 6.44
CA THR A 137 -0.73 3.77 6.43
C THR A 137 -0.83 5.13 5.77
N LEU A 138 -1.70 5.32 4.76
CA LEU A 138 -1.80 6.58 4.02
C LEU A 138 -2.23 7.76 4.89
N PRO A 139 -3.28 7.68 5.74
CA PRO A 139 -3.68 8.80 6.58
C PRO A 139 -2.60 9.22 7.57
N SER A 140 -1.94 8.24 8.20
CA SER A 140 -0.84 8.49 9.15
C SER A 140 0.38 9.08 8.46
N LYS A 141 0.72 8.61 7.25
CA LYS A 141 1.82 9.17 6.46
C LYS A 141 1.56 10.61 6.06
N ILE A 142 0.36 10.94 5.58
CA ILE A 142 0.00 12.32 5.18
C ILE A 142 0.12 13.29 6.36
N ASN A 143 -0.35 12.90 7.54
CA ASN A 143 -0.28 13.73 8.74
C ASN A 143 1.18 13.97 9.20
N THR A 144 1.98 12.90 9.26
CA THR A 144 3.38 13.00 9.71
C THR A 144 4.28 13.67 8.67
N SER A 145 4.04 13.44 7.37
CA SER A 145 4.78 14.10 6.30
C SER A 145 4.57 15.62 6.30
N ARG A 146 3.34 16.10 6.56
CA ARG A 146 3.07 17.54 6.74
C ARG A 146 3.87 18.15 7.90
N SER A 147 3.99 17.44 9.02
CA SER A 147 4.79 17.89 10.16
C SER A 147 6.29 17.88 9.86
N SER A 148 6.76 16.90 9.08
CA SER A 148 8.18 16.74 8.72
C SER A 148 8.67 17.74 7.66
N TRP A 149 7.79 18.15 6.74
CA TRP A 149 8.10 19.16 5.72
C TRP A 149 8.50 20.51 6.36
N VAL A 150 7.82 20.88 7.45
CA VAL A 150 8.12 22.09 8.24
C VAL A 150 9.48 22.01 8.95
N LEU A 151 9.95 20.79 9.26
CA LEU A 151 11.28 20.57 9.85
C LEU A 151 12.39 20.57 8.79
N TRP A 152 12.08 20.14 7.55
CA TRP A 152 13.05 20.10 6.44
C TRP A 152 13.37 21.50 5.88
N THR A 153 12.39 22.41 5.85
CA THR A 153 12.61 23.81 5.42
C THR A 153 13.53 24.62 6.35
N ARG A 154 13.93 24.07 7.50
CA ARG A 154 14.82 24.72 8.48
C ARG A 154 16.29 24.29 8.39
N GLY A 155 16.65 23.43 7.42
CA GLY A 155 18.03 22.95 7.23
C GLY A 155 18.46 21.91 8.28
N PRO A 156 17.92 20.68 8.24
CA PRO A 156 18.18 19.69 9.27
C PRO A 156 19.58 19.08 9.13
N SER A 157 20.21 18.81 10.27
CA SER A 157 21.37 17.94 10.34
C SER A 157 21.01 16.52 9.90
N PHE A 158 22.02 15.71 9.57
CA PHE A 158 21.82 14.31 9.18
C PHE A 158 21.02 13.53 10.24
N GLY A 159 21.31 13.73 11.52
CA GLY A 159 20.58 13.10 12.63
C GLY A 159 19.10 13.47 12.69
N ALA A 160 18.77 14.74 12.50
CA ALA A 160 17.38 15.20 12.46
C ALA A 160 16.62 14.67 11.23
N THR A 161 17.31 14.53 10.09
CA THR A 161 16.74 13.92 8.88
C THR A 161 16.43 12.44 9.10
N LEU A 162 17.37 11.69 9.67
CA LEU A 162 17.13 10.30 10.03
C LEU A 162 15.94 10.20 10.98
N GLN A 163 15.94 10.95 12.08
CA GLN A 163 14.83 10.94 13.05
C GLN A 163 13.48 11.23 12.38
N GLY A 164 13.42 12.21 11.46
CA GLY A 164 12.23 12.53 10.69
C GLY A 164 11.75 11.38 9.80
N ILE A 165 12.66 10.62 9.17
CA ILE A 165 12.33 9.41 8.39
C ILE A 165 11.81 8.31 9.33
N TRP A 166 12.46 8.08 10.46
CA TRP A 166 12.06 7.07 11.45
C TRP A 166 10.62 7.27 11.93
N HIS A 167 10.24 8.49 12.31
CA HIS A 167 8.90 8.80 12.81
C HIS A 167 7.82 8.69 11.73
N GLN A 168 8.18 8.81 10.45
CA GLN A 168 7.25 8.66 9.32
C GLN A 168 7.05 7.21 8.89
N VAL A 169 8.03 6.35 9.09
CA VAL A 169 8.00 4.97 8.60
C VAL A 169 7.58 4.00 9.70
N VAL A 170 8.16 4.12 10.89
CA VAL A 170 8.05 3.07 11.92
C VAL A 170 6.67 3.00 12.56
N PRO A 171 6.10 4.09 13.12
CA PRO A 171 4.80 4.01 13.78
C PRO A 171 3.67 3.56 12.84
N PRO A 172 3.50 4.12 11.62
CA PRO A 172 2.46 3.64 10.70
C PRO A 172 2.69 2.19 10.26
N GLY A 173 3.96 1.80 10.08
CA GLY A 173 4.34 0.42 9.76
C GLY A 173 3.92 -0.55 10.85
N ALA A 174 4.29 -0.26 12.10
CA ALA A 174 3.94 -1.08 13.27
C ALA A 174 2.43 -1.20 13.45
N THR A 175 1.68 -0.09 13.37
CA THR A 175 0.22 -0.11 13.48
C THR A 175 -0.41 -0.93 12.36
N SER A 176 0.06 -0.79 11.12
CA SER A 176 -0.46 -1.59 10.01
C SER A 176 -0.19 -3.08 10.19
N LEU A 177 0.99 -3.43 10.73
CA LEU A 177 1.38 -4.81 10.96
C LEU A 177 0.47 -5.48 11.98
N CYS A 178 0.04 -4.79 13.04
CA CYS A 178 -0.90 -5.35 14.03
C CYS A 178 -2.19 -5.90 13.41
N PHE A 179 -2.68 -5.30 12.32
CA PHE A 179 -3.89 -5.75 11.63
C PHE A 179 -3.60 -6.73 10.49
N VAL A 180 -2.45 -6.58 9.86
CA VAL A 180 -2.11 -7.29 8.62
C VAL A 180 -1.28 -8.56 8.88
N TYR A 181 -0.68 -8.69 10.07
CA TYR A 181 0.21 -9.80 10.43
C TYR A 181 -0.42 -11.19 10.22
N PRO A 182 -1.68 -11.46 10.60
CA PRO A 182 -2.33 -12.74 10.32
C PRO A 182 -2.32 -13.14 8.83
N LEU A 183 -2.42 -12.15 7.94
CA LEU A 183 -2.42 -12.36 6.50
C LEU A 183 -1.02 -12.64 5.96
N ASP A 184 0.00 -11.95 6.50
CA ASP A 184 1.41 -12.20 6.19
C ASP A 184 1.84 -13.59 6.70
N PHE A 185 1.37 -13.98 7.88
CA PHE A 185 1.58 -15.32 8.42
C PHE A 185 0.94 -16.39 7.54
N ALA A 186 -0.35 -16.25 7.18
CA ALA A 186 -1.02 -17.20 6.30
C ALA A 186 -0.35 -17.31 4.92
N ARG A 187 0.15 -16.20 4.38
CA ARG A 187 0.89 -16.16 3.11
C ARG A 187 2.15 -17.02 3.17
N THR A 188 2.97 -16.84 4.19
CA THR A 188 4.27 -17.54 4.31
C THR A 188 4.07 -19.04 4.52
N ARG A 189 3.09 -19.44 5.34
CA ARG A 189 2.72 -20.86 5.52
C ARG A 189 2.19 -21.50 4.24
N LEU A 190 1.37 -20.78 3.46
CA LEU A 190 0.87 -21.27 2.18
C LEU A 190 1.94 -21.34 1.09
N GLY A 191 2.90 -20.41 1.11
CA GLY A 191 4.05 -20.43 0.20
C GLY A 191 5.02 -21.58 0.53
N ALA A 192 5.15 -21.94 1.80
CA ALA A 192 6.01 -23.04 2.25
C ALA A 192 5.36 -24.43 2.12
N ASP A 193 4.04 -24.53 1.91
CA ASP A 193 3.33 -25.82 1.78
C ASP A 193 3.57 -26.46 0.40
N MET A 194 4.30 -27.57 0.43
CA MET A 194 4.78 -28.29 -0.75
C MET A 194 3.92 -29.52 -1.13
N GLY A 195 2.75 -29.69 -0.53
CA GLY A 195 1.89 -30.85 -0.78
C GLY A 195 1.47 -30.98 -2.25
N LYS A 196 1.64 -32.18 -2.83
CA LYS A 196 1.07 -32.53 -4.13
C LYS A 196 -0.46 -32.57 -3.98
N ALA A 197 -1.19 -32.16 -5.00
CA ALA A 197 -2.61 -31.78 -4.89
C ALA A 197 -3.49 -32.76 -4.08
N GLY A 198 -4.44 -32.24 -3.30
CA GLY A 198 -5.38 -33.04 -2.52
C GLY A 198 -5.00 -33.19 -1.04
N ALA A 199 -4.89 -34.43 -0.55
CA ALA A 199 -4.72 -34.78 0.87
C ALA A 199 -3.31 -34.49 1.43
N GLU A 200 -2.28 -34.37 0.57
CA GLU A 200 -0.91 -34.02 0.99
C GLU A 200 -0.72 -32.52 1.24
N ARG A 201 -1.69 -31.67 0.85
CA ARG A 201 -1.63 -30.22 1.10
C ARG A 201 -2.03 -29.89 2.53
N GLU A 202 -1.13 -29.26 3.28
CA GLU A 202 -1.38 -28.86 4.67
C GLU A 202 -2.49 -27.79 4.76
N PHE A 203 -2.56 -26.91 3.76
CA PHE A 203 -3.56 -25.82 3.66
C PHE A 203 -4.19 -25.72 2.26
N ARG A 204 -5.52 -25.92 2.19
CA ARG A 204 -6.31 -25.81 0.96
C ARG A 204 -6.51 -24.38 0.47
N GLY A 205 -6.34 -23.36 1.31
CA GLY A 205 -6.52 -21.96 0.92
C GLY A 205 -6.28 -20.94 2.02
N LEU A 206 -6.37 -19.65 1.64
CA LEU A 206 -6.06 -18.49 2.49
C LEU A 206 -6.93 -18.36 3.73
N GLY A 207 -8.22 -18.68 3.66
CA GLY A 207 -9.11 -18.63 4.82
C GLY A 207 -8.97 -19.83 5.76
N VAL A 208 -8.50 -20.98 5.26
CA VAL A 208 -8.40 -22.22 6.05
C VAL A 208 -7.14 -22.22 6.91
N CYS A 209 -6.06 -21.61 6.44
CA CYS A 209 -4.78 -21.53 7.17
C CYS A 209 -4.89 -20.82 8.53
N PRO A 210 -5.34 -19.55 8.61
CA PRO A 210 -5.45 -18.84 9.89
C PRO A 210 -6.46 -19.50 10.83
N VAL A 211 -7.56 -20.06 10.32
CA VAL A 211 -8.55 -20.77 11.15
C VAL A 211 -7.98 -22.06 11.75
N LYS A 212 -7.20 -22.82 10.97
CA LYS A 212 -6.59 -24.07 11.44
C LYS A 212 -5.51 -23.80 12.49
N ILE A 213 -4.70 -22.76 12.29
CA ILE A 213 -3.66 -22.36 13.25
C ILE A 213 -4.26 -21.76 14.52
N TYR A 214 -5.31 -20.95 14.39
CA TYR A 214 -6.05 -20.46 15.55
C TYR A 214 -6.60 -21.60 16.41
N LYS A 215 -7.03 -22.71 15.79
CA LYS A 215 -7.52 -23.90 16.49
C LYS A 215 -6.41 -24.75 17.12
N SER A 216 -5.19 -24.76 16.58
CA SER A 216 -4.06 -25.53 17.14
C SER A 216 -3.29 -24.74 18.21
N ASP A 217 -2.95 -23.50 17.91
CA ASP A 217 -1.95 -22.71 18.67
C ASP A 217 -2.55 -21.42 19.26
N GLY A 218 -3.82 -21.14 19.00
CA GLY A 218 -4.52 -19.95 19.50
C GLY A 218 -4.00 -18.65 18.90
N ILE A 219 -4.20 -17.54 19.62
CA ILE A 219 -3.80 -16.20 19.16
C ILE A 219 -2.27 -15.98 19.17
N ARG A 220 -1.52 -16.81 19.90
CA ARG A 220 -0.05 -16.73 19.93
C ARG A 220 0.60 -17.34 18.69
N GLY A 221 -0.12 -18.23 17.99
CA GLY A 221 0.36 -18.82 16.74
C GLY A 221 0.07 -17.97 15.50
N LEU A 222 -0.63 -16.83 15.65
CA LEU A 222 -1.18 -16.01 14.57
C LEU A 222 -0.50 -14.64 14.45
#